data_AF-A0A3P9JIM7-F1
#
_entry.id   AF-A0A3P9JIM7-F1
#
_cell.length_a   1.000
_cell.length_b   1.000
_cell.length_c   1.000
_cell.angle_alpha   90.00
_cell.angle_beta   90.00
_cell.angle_gamma   90.00
#
_symmetry.space_group_name_H-M   'P 1'
#
loop_
_entity.id
_entity.type
_entity.pdbx_description
1 polymer ?
#
loop_
_entity_poly.entity_id
_entity_poly.type
_entity_poly.pdbx_seq_one_letter_code
_entity_poly.pdbx_strand_id
1 'polypeptide(L)'
;MSWAEEDWTVGLSGRVLQKVKELQVHKERLFRENKQKQLQLDNINASLEKQTVKCAPWKASWTKSKGQKEALMENPTSPLHFINTSDYSRCMVIM
;
A
#
# COMPACT_ATOMS: atom_id res chain seq x y z
N MET A 1 -13.47 44.05 -6.62
CA MET A 1 -13.11 45.13 -5.67
C MET A 1 -11.61 45.31 -5.77
N SER A 2 -11.14 46.45 -6.28
CA SER A 2 -9.71 46.76 -6.32
C SER A 2 -9.36 47.46 -5.01
N TRP A 3 -8.98 46.69 -3.99
CA TRP A 3 -8.25 47.26 -2.88
C TRP A 3 -6.90 47.68 -3.45
N ALA A 4 -6.61 48.98 -3.45
CA ALA A 4 -5.24 49.41 -3.57
C ALA A 4 -4.47 48.69 -2.45
N GLU A 5 -3.36 48.05 -2.80
CA GLU A 5 -2.38 47.55 -1.84
C GLU A 5 -1.87 48.76 -1.03
N GLU A 6 -2.58 49.10 0.04
CA GLU A 6 -2.00 49.95 1.06
C GLU A 6 -0.86 49.14 1.68
N ASP A 7 0.35 49.69 1.55
CA ASP A 7 1.55 49.07 2.08
C ASP A 7 1.42 49.02 3.61
N TRP A 8 1.03 47.84 4.10
CA TRP A 8 0.84 47.56 5.52
C TRP A 8 2.12 47.71 6.35
N THR A 9 3.27 47.90 5.68
CA THR A 9 4.55 48.12 6.33
C THR A 9 4.79 49.59 6.71
N VAL A 10 3.97 50.52 6.22
CA VAL A 10 4.04 51.94 6.57
C VAL A 10 3.73 52.14 8.05
N GLY A 11 4.62 52.88 8.75
CA GLY A 11 4.48 53.16 10.19
C GLY A 11 5.08 52.10 11.12
N LEU A 12 5.60 50.98 10.59
CA LEU A 12 6.32 50.00 11.39
C LEU A 12 7.76 50.48 11.70
N SER A 13 8.26 50.12 12.88
CA SER A 13 9.66 50.42 13.24
C SER A 13 10.64 49.56 12.43
N GLY A 14 11.86 50.07 12.20
CA GLY A 14 12.88 49.37 11.40
C GLY A 14 13.21 47.94 11.90
N ARG A 15 13.15 47.70 13.21
CA ARG A 15 13.33 46.35 13.79
C ARG A 15 12.21 45.39 13.38
N VAL A 16 10.97 45.88 13.34
CA VAL A 16 9.81 45.08 12.91
C VAL A 16 9.92 44.79 11.41
N LEU A 17 10.27 45.79 10.60
CA LEU A 17 10.50 45.60 9.16
C LEU A 17 11.57 44.56 8.85
N GLN A 18 12.68 44.59 9.61
CA GLN A 18 13.73 43.58 9.48
C GLN A 18 13.20 42.17 9.77
N LYS A 19 12.39 42.03 10.84
CA LYS A 19 11.79 40.73 11.19
C LYS A 19 10.81 40.24 10.14
N VAL A 20 10.01 41.13 9.55
CA VAL A 20 9.12 40.82 8.44
C VAL A 20 9.91 40.24 7.27
N LYS A 21 11.02 40.88 6.88
CA LYS A 21 11.87 40.42 5.78
C LYS A 21 12.49 39.05 6.07
N GLU A 22 13.00 38.84 7.30
CA GLU A 22 13.52 37.54 7.73
C GLU A 22 12.46 36.44 7.63
N LEU A 23 11.24 36.71 8.08
CA LEU A 23 10.12 35.77 8.01
C LEU A 23 9.69 35.48 6.57
N GLN A 24 9.70 36.47 5.69
CA GLN A 24 9.42 36.28 4.26
C GLN A 24 10.45 35.34 3.62
N VAL A 25 11.75 35.57 3.86
CA VAL A 25 12.82 34.69 3.37
C VAL A 25 12.67 33.28 3.93
N HIS A 26 12.34 33.16 5.21
CA HIS A 26 12.13 31.85 5.84
C HIS A 26 10.92 31.11 5.25
N LYS A 27 9.81 31.83 5.03
CA LYS A 27 8.61 31.28 4.38
C LYS A 27 8.92 30.79 2.97
N GLU A 28 9.66 31.56 2.18
CA GLU A 28 10.07 31.14 0.83
C GLU A 28 10.96 29.90 0.85
N ARG A 29 11.90 29.84 1.80
CA ARG A 29 12.75 28.66 1.98
C ARG A 29 11.91 27.42 2.30
N LEU A 30 11.05 27.51 3.30
CA LEU A 30 10.15 26.41 3.69
C LEU A 30 9.23 26.01 2.53
N PHE A 31 8.73 26.97 1.76
CA PHE A 31 7.90 26.69 0.59
C PHE A 31 8.66 25.87 -0.46
N ARG A 32 9.92 26.23 -0.76
CA ARG A 32 10.76 25.45 -1.69
C ARG A 32 11.05 24.05 -1.16
N GLU A 33 11.43 23.92 0.11
CA GLU A 33 11.69 22.62 0.75
C GLU A 33 10.44 21.74 0.74
N ASN A 34 9.27 22.31 1.05
CA ASN A 34 8.02 21.57 1.05
C ASN A 34 7.61 21.13 -0.36
N LYS A 35 7.79 22.00 -1.37
CA LYS A 35 7.54 21.65 -2.77
C LYS A 35 8.45 20.50 -3.23
N GLN A 36 9.73 20.53 -2.86
CA GLN A 36 10.65 19.44 -3.17
C GLN A 36 10.23 18.12 -2.51
N LYS A 37 9.83 18.15 -1.24
CA LYS A 37 9.31 16.97 -0.54
C LYS A 37 8.03 16.43 -1.16
N GLN A 38 7.12 17.31 -1.58
CA GLN A 38 5.90 16.91 -2.27
C GLN A 38 6.22 16.16 -3.57
N LEU A 39 7.16 16.68 -4.38
CA LEU A 39 7.59 16.01 -5.61
C LEU A 39 8.23 14.64 -5.34
N GLN A 40 8.98 14.50 -4.24
CA GLN A 40 9.55 13.22 -3.84
C GLN A 40 8.45 12.22 -3.45
N LEU A 41 7.45 12.65 -2.69
CA LEU A 41 6.30 11.82 -2.32
C LEU A 41 5.52 11.38 -3.58
N ASP A 42 5.25 12.30 -4.50
CA ASP A 42 4.53 12.00 -5.74
C ASP A 42 5.31 10.97 -6.58
N ASN A 43 6.63 11.08 -6.66
CA ASN A 43 7.48 10.12 -7.36
C ASN A 43 7.47 8.72 -6.70
N ILE A 44 7.53 8.66 -5.37
CA ILE A 44 7.45 7.40 -4.63
C ILE A 44 6.08 6.75 -4.85
N ASN A 45 5.00 7.51 -4.76
CA ASN A 45 3.65 7.03 -4.99
C ASN A 45 3.48 6.49 -6.42
N ALA A 46 3.95 7.22 -7.43
CA ALA A 46 3.91 6.76 -8.82
C ALA A 46 4.73 5.47 -9.03
N SER A 47 5.88 5.33 -8.36
CA SER A 47 6.68 4.10 -8.40
C SER A 47 5.95 2.93 -7.74
N LEU A 48 5.31 3.17 -6.59
CA LEU A 48 4.54 2.16 -5.86
C LEU A 48 3.32 1.69 -6.65
N GLU A 49 2.58 2.60 -7.29
CA GLU A 49 1.47 2.26 -8.18
C GLU A 49 1.93 1.38 -9.34
N LYS A 50 3.03 1.73 -9.99
CA LYS A 50 3.63 0.91 -11.05
C LYS A 50 3.99 -0.50 -10.57
N GLN A 51 4.60 -0.61 -9.39
CA GLN A 51 4.92 -1.92 -8.80
C GLN A 51 3.67 -2.71 -8.43
N THR A 52 2.64 -2.04 -7.94
CA THR A 52 1.36 -2.67 -7.58
C THR A 52 0.69 -3.25 -8.82
N VAL A 53 0.62 -2.48 -9.91
CA VAL A 53 0.12 -2.96 -11.21
C VAL A 53 0.95 -4.13 -11.72
N LYS A 54 2.28 -4.07 -11.61
CA LYS A 54 3.18 -5.15 -12.02
C LYS A 54 3.00 -6.43 -11.20
N CYS A 55 2.77 -6.30 -9.89
CA CYS A 55 2.62 -7.43 -8.97
C CYS A 55 1.22 -8.03 -8.97
N ALA A 56 0.18 -7.27 -9.32
CA ALA A 56 -1.21 -7.74 -9.39
C ALA A 56 -1.42 -9.03 -10.22
N PRO A 57 -0.91 -9.16 -11.46
CA PRO A 57 -1.09 -10.39 -12.24
C PRO A 57 -0.35 -11.59 -11.63
N TRP A 58 0.84 -11.38 -11.06
CA TRP A 58 1.57 -12.43 -10.35
C TRP A 58 0.78 -12.92 -9.12
N LYS A 59 0.23 -12.00 -8.33
CA LYS A 59 -0.62 -12.33 -7.19
C LYS A 59 -1.85 -13.14 -7.62
N ALA A 60 -2.53 -12.73 -8.69
CA ALA A 60 -3.67 -13.46 -9.25
C ALA A 60 -3.31 -14.87 -9.75
N SER A 61 -2.14 -15.02 -10.38
CA SER A 61 -1.64 -16.32 -10.84
C SER A 61 -1.31 -17.26 -9.67
N TRP A 62 -0.69 -16.72 -8.63
CA TRP A 62 -0.35 -17.47 -7.42
C TRP A 62 -1.60 -17.92 -6.65
N THR A 63 -2.60 -17.05 -6.49
CA THR A 63 -3.88 -17.41 -5.84
C THR A 63 -4.64 -18.45 -6.65
N LYS A 64 -4.66 -18.34 -7.99
CA LYS A 64 -5.25 -19.36 -8.87
C LYS A 64 -4.56 -20.72 -8.69
N SER A 65 -3.23 -20.74 -8.67
CA SER A 65 -2.45 -21.97 -8.49
C SER A 65 -2.67 -22.59 -7.12
N LYS A 66 -2.81 -21.77 -6.07
CA LYS A 66 -3.14 -22.23 -4.73
C LYS A 66 -4.53 -22.87 -4.67
N GLY A 67 -5.55 -22.19 -5.21
CA GLY A 67 -6.92 -22.71 -5.26
C GLY A 67 -7.03 -23.98 -6.09
N GLN A 68 -6.28 -24.12 -7.18
CA GLN A 68 -6.25 -25.35 -7.97
C GLN A 68 -5.64 -26.53 -7.19
N LYS A 69 -4.60 -26.29 -6.37
CA LYS A 69 -4.03 -27.31 -5.49
C LYS A 69 -4.98 -27.70 -4.36
N GLU A 70 -5.68 -26.74 -3.77
CA GLU A 70 -6.69 -26.98 -2.73
C GLU A 70 -7.90 -27.74 -3.30
N ALA A 71 -8.40 -27.37 -4.48
CA ALA A 71 -9.47 -28.10 -5.17
C ALA A 71 -9.06 -29.53 -5.59
N LEU A 72 -7.79 -29.76 -5.89
CA LEU A 72 -7.24 -31.10 -6.10
C LEU A 72 -7.18 -31.93 -4.81
N MET A 73 -7.03 -31.28 -3.66
CA MET A 73 -7.03 -31.93 -2.35
C MET A 73 -8.45 -32.27 -1.85
N GLU A 74 -9.47 -31.55 -2.31
CA GLU A 74 -10.90 -31.76 -2.00
C GLU A 74 -11.58 -32.88 -2.81
N ASN A 75 -10.95 -33.39 -3.88
CA ASN A 75 -11.46 -34.55 -4.61
C ASN A 75 -10.50 -35.73 -4.45
N PRO A 76 -10.56 -36.47 -3.33
CA PRO A 76 -9.94 -37.78 -3.28
C PRO A 76 -10.73 -38.65 -4.25
N THR A 77 -10.14 -38.99 -5.40
CA THR A 77 -10.56 -40.17 -6.16
C THR A 77 -10.62 -41.33 -5.18
N SER A 78 -11.81 -41.61 -4.65
CA SER A 78 -12.04 -42.69 -3.70
C SER A 78 -11.86 -44.02 -4.45
N PRO A 79 -11.14 -44.98 -3.85
CA PRO A 79 -11.77 -45.78 -2.80
C PRO A 79 -10.83 -46.04 -1.62
N LEU A 80 -10.94 -45.24 -0.55
CA LEU A 80 -10.30 -45.56 0.75
C LEU A 80 -11.21 -45.31 1.96
N HIS A 81 -12.52 -45.43 1.78
CA HIS A 81 -13.44 -45.63 2.89
C HIS A 81 -14.40 -46.77 2.57
N PHE A 82 -13.96 -48.00 2.80
CA PHE A 82 -14.78 -49.08 3.38
C PHE A 82 -13.87 -50.29 3.70
N ILE A 83 -12.92 -50.11 4.62
CA ILE A 83 -12.47 -51.25 5.43
C ILE A 83 -13.04 -50.97 6.80
N ASN A 84 -14.30 -51.39 6.96
CA ASN A 84 -14.96 -51.42 8.24
C ASN A 84 -14.12 -52.38 9.11
N THR A 85 -13.67 -51.93 10.27
CA THR A 85 -12.91 -52.75 11.24
C THR A 85 -13.66 -54.00 11.71
N SER A 86 -14.89 -54.21 11.23
CA SER A 86 -15.67 -55.44 11.35
C SER A 86 -15.21 -56.59 10.44
N ASP A 87 -14.44 -56.35 9.36
CA ASP A 87 -14.06 -57.43 8.43
C ASP A 87 -12.78 -58.17 8.81
N TYR A 88 -11.96 -57.62 9.71
CA TYR A 88 -10.76 -58.32 10.21
C TYR A 88 -11.10 -59.55 11.08
N SER A 89 -12.30 -59.61 11.65
CA SER A 89 -12.74 -60.78 12.43
C SER A 89 -13.33 -61.90 11.58
N ARG A 90 -13.61 -61.69 10.29
CA ARG A 90 -14.21 -62.72 9.43
C ARG A 90 -13.20 -63.51 8.59
N CYS A 91 -12.00 -62.97 8.39
CA CYS A 91 -10.96 -63.62 7.58
C CYS A 91 -10.07 -64.60 8.36
N MET A 92 -10.15 -64.66 9.69
CA MET A 92 -9.37 -65.62 10.51
C MET A 92 -10.10 -66.93 10.86
N VAL A 93 -11.31 -67.18 10.37
CA VAL A 93 -12.11 -68.38 10.72
C VAL A 93 -12.17 -69.41 9.57
N ILE A 94 -11.47 -69.20 8.45
CA ILE A 94 -11.47 -70.15 7.30
C ILE A 94 -10.04 -70.49 6.83
N MET A 95 -9.09 -70.67 7.74
CA MET A 95 -7.84 -71.38 7.46
C MET A 95 -7.48 -72.33 8.60
#